data_AF-A0A260ZU70-F1
#
_entry.id   AF-A0A260ZU70-F1
#
_cell.length_a   1.000
_cell.length_b   1.000
_cell.length_c   1.000
_cell.angle_alpha   90.00
_cell.angle_beta   90.00
_cell.angle_gamma   90.00
#
_symmetry.space_group_name_H-M   'P 1'
#
loop_
_entity.id
_entity.type
_entity.pdbx_description
1 polymer ?
#
loop_
_entity_poly.entity_id
_entity_poly.type
_entity_poly.pdbx_seq_one_letter_code
_entity_poly.pdbx_strand_id
1 'polypeptide(L)'
;MSAPVTAAEVLRKLLENEEQKEKMLAVITDLKNQIEKLSNLQMANHQPRDPANEQLLKALDEWISPPTACEMGDGLEKCTNIQCLAINPSYV
;
A
#
# COMPACT_ATOMS: atom_id res chain seq x y z
N MET A 1 -11.34 -21.69 27.62
CA MET A 1 -10.61 -20.52 28.14
C MET A 1 -9.47 -20.25 27.17
N SER A 2 -9.49 -19.14 26.43
CA SER A 2 -8.41 -18.79 25.50
C SER A 2 -7.24 -18.21 26.28
N ALA A 3 -6.01 -18.64 25.94
CA ALA A 3 -4.79 -18.09 26.52
C ALA A 3 -4.70 -16.57 26.25
N PRO A 4 -4.16 -15.78 27.19
CA PRO A 4 -3.95 -14.35 26.98
C PRO A 4 -2.97 -14.15 25.82
N VAL A 5 -3.40 -13.39 24.80
CA VAL A 5 -2.54 -13.02 23.67
C VAL A 5 -1.37 -12.21 24.22
N THR A 6 -0.15 -12.70 23.98
CA THR A 6 1.06 -12.05 24.47
C THR A 6 1.45 -10.86 23.59
N ALA A 7 2.15 -9.88 24.15
CA ALA A 7 2.70 -8.76 23.38
C ALA A 7 3.58 -9.23 22.20
N ALA A 8 4.30 -10.35 22.37
CA ALA A 8 5.11 -10.95 21.33
C ALA A 8 4.28 -11.49 20.15
N GLU A 9 3.11 -12.06 20.41
CA GLU A 9 2.19 -12.51 19.34
C GLU A 9 1.56 -11.34 18.59
N VAL A 10 1.29 -10.23 19.26
CA VAL A 10 0.80 -9.00 18.60
C VAL A 10 1.86 -8.43 17.67
N LEU A 11 3.11 -8.31 18.13
CA LEU A 11 4.23 -7.81 17.32
C LEU A 11 4.52 -8.73 16.13
N ARG A 12 4.46 -10.06 16.32
CA ARG A 12 4.64 -11.02 15.23
C ARG A 12 3.57 -10.84 14.15
N LYS A 13 2.29 -10.76 14.53
CA LYS A 13 1.18 -10.55 13.59
C LYS A 13 1.29 -9.20 12.86
N LEU A 14 1.76 -8.17 13.54
CA LEU A 14 1.98 -6.86 12.91
C LEU A 14 3.06 -6.95 11.84
N LEU A 15 4.20 -7.59 12.14
CA LEU A 15 5.28 -7.79 11.17
C LEU A 15 4.83 -8.64 9.97
N GLU A 16 4.10 -9.74 10.23
CA GLU A 16 3.51 -10.59 9.17
C GLU A 16 2.55 -9.80 8.28
N ASN A 17 1.73 -8.91 8.87
CA ASN A 17 0.82 -8.04 8.10
C ASN A 17 1.59 -7.02 7.26
N GLU A 18 2.67 -6.42 7.76
CA GLU A 18 3.50 -5.49 6.99
C GLU A 18 4.20 -6.19 5.82
N GLU A 19 4.74 -7.40 6.03
CA GLU A 19 5.32 -8.21 4.95
C GLU A 19 4.27 -8.57 3.87
N GLN A 20 3.04 -8.88 4.28
CA GLN A 20 1.94 -9.14 3.36
C GLN A 20 1.55 -7.88 2.58
N LYS A 21 1.54 -6.70 3.21
CA LYS A 21 1.29 -5.42 2.52
C LYS A 21 2.35 -5.14 1.47
N GLU A 22 3.63 -5.36 1.78
CA GLU A 22 4.72 -5.18 0.82
C GLU A 22 4.56 -6.11 -0.40
N LYS A 23 4.26 -7.39 -0.17
CA LYS A 23 3.98 -8.35 -1.24
C LYS A 23 2.77 -7.94 -2.08
N MET A 24 1.71 -7.48 -1.44
CA MET A 24 0.51 -7.00 -2.11
C MET A 24 0.82 -5.78 -3.00
N LEU A 25 1.57 -4.81 -2.48
CA LEU A 25 2.01 -3.63 -3.24
C LEU A 25 2.86 -4.01 -4.45
N ALA A 26 3.75 -4.99 -4.31
CA ALA A 26 4.55 -5.49 -5.42
C ALA A 26 3.68 -6.09 -6.54
N VAL A 27 2.66 -6.89 -6.17
CA VAL A 27 1.72 -7.49 -7.14
C VAL A 27 0.87 -6.42 -7.84
N ILE A 28 0.33 -5.44 -7.09
CA ILE A 28 -0.47 -4.34 -7.65
C ILE A 28 0.37 -3.50 -8.63
N THR A 29 1.63 -3.22 -8.26
CA THR A 29 2.57 -2.47 -9.11
C THR A 29 2.87 -3.22 -10.40
N ASP A 30 3.11 -4.53 -10.32
CA ASP A 30 3.36 -5.34 -11.52
C ASP A 30 2.13 -5.39 -12.44
N LEU A 31 0.93 -5.59 -11.88
CA LEU A 31 -0.32 -5.56 -12.64
C LEU A 31 -0.52 -4.23 -13.37
N LYS A 32 -0.29 -3.09 -12.68
CA LYS A 32 -0.33 -1.77 -13.29
C LYS A 32 0.61 -1.68 -14.49
N ASN A 33 1.87 -2.08 -14.31
CA ASN A 33 2.87 -2.05 -15.37
C ASN A 33 2.46 -2.91 -16.58
N GLN A 34 1.83 -4.06 -16.37
CA GLN A 34 1.33 -4.91 -17.45
C GLN A 34 0.17 -4.25 -18.22
N ILE A 35 -0.79 -3.64 -17.51
CA ILE A 35 -1.94 -2.95 -18.13
C ILE A 35 -1.48 -1.71 -18.92
N GLU A 36 -0.52 -0.95 -18.40
CA GLU A 36 0.09 0.17 -19.12
C GLU A 36 0.79 -0.29 -20.40
N LYS A 37 1.58 -1.36 -20.34
CA LYS A 37 2.24 -1.94 -21.52
C LYS A 37 1.21 -2.35 -22.58
N LEU A 38 0.15 -3.06 -22.18
CA LEU A 38 -0.91 -3.47 -23.11
C LEU A 38 -1.63 -2.25 -23.71
N SER A 39 -1.95 -1.25 -22.90
CA SER A 39 -2.56 0.00 -23.36
C SER A 39 -1.69 0.72 -24.39
N ASN A 40 -0.38 0.81 -24.14
CA ASN A 40 0.57 1.45 -25.04
C ASN A 40 0.68 0.69 -26.37
N LEU A 41 0.62 -0.65 -26.34
CA LEU A 41 0.60 -1.46 -27.54
C LEU A 41 -0.70 -1.28 -28.35
N GLN A 42 -1.85 -1.14 -27.70
CA GLN A 42 -3.12 -0.80 -28.38
C GLN A 42 -2.99 0.53 -29.14
N MET A 43 -2.45 1.56 -28.48
CA MET A 43 -2.23 2.86 -29.12
C MET A 43 -1.23 2.78 -30.27
N ALA A 44 -0.13 2.04 -30.13
CA ALA A 44 0.85 1.83 -31.19
C ALA A 44 0.23 1.10 -32.41
N ASN A 45 -0.75 0.24 -32.18
CA ASN A 45 -1.53 -0.44 -33.22
C ASN A 45 -2.71 0.39 -33.75
N HIS A 46 -2.77 1.70 -33.44
CA HIS A 46 -3.88 2.60 -33.83
C HIS A 46 -5.25 2.16 -33.30
N GLN A 47 -5.28 1.33 -32.25
CA GLN A 47 -6.51 1.00 -31.54
C GLN A 47 -6.74 2.03 -30.42
N PRO A 48 -7.99 2.43 -30.17
CA PRO A 48 -8.30 3.26 -29.03
C PRO A 48 -7.97 2.52 -27.74
N ARG A 49 -7.60 3.27 -26.70
CA ARG A 49 -7.38 2.71 -25.37
C ARG A 49 -8.70 2.19 -24.81
N ASP A 50 -8.65 1.03 -24.17
CA ASP A 50 -9.83 0.46 -23.53
C ASP A 50 -10.22 1.32 -22.30
N PRO A 51 -11.45 1.88 -22.22
CA PRO A 51 -11.91 2.65 -21.08
C PRO A 51 -11.87 1.86 -19.76
N ALA A 52 -12.02 0.53 -19.80
CA ALA A 52 -11.89 -0.32 -18.62
C ALA A 52 -10.45 -0.36 -18.11
N ASN A 53 -9.46 -0.35 -19.01
CA ASN A 53 -8.05 -0.30 -18.63
C ASN A 53 -7.71 1.04 -17.97
N GLU A 54 -8.27 2.16 -18.44
CA GLU A 54 -8.08 3.47 -17.81
C GLU A 54 -8.68 3.53 -16.40
N GLN A 55 -9.89 3.01 -16.21
CA GLN A 55 -10.52 2.93 -14.89
C GLN A 55 -9.73 2.03 -13.94
N LEU A 56 -9.23 0.90 -14.44
CA LEU A 56 -8.44 -0.03 -13.66
C LEU A 56 -7.10 0.57 -13.24
N LEU A 57 -6.40 1.28 -14.14
CA LEU A 57 -5.16 1.98 -13.81
C LEU A 57 -5.38 3.04 -12.73
N LYS A 58 -6.47 3.81 -12.82
CA LYS A 58 -6.82 4.79 -11.79
C LYS A 58 -7.08 4.14 -10.43
N ALA A 59 -7.81 3.02 -10.40
CA ALA A 59 -8.06 2.29 -9.17
C ALA A 59 -6.77 1.72 -8.56
N LEU A 60 -5.86 1.21 -9.39
CA LEU A 60 -4.55 0.72 -8.95
C LEU A 60 -3.68 1.86 -8.40
N ASP A 61 -3.74 3.06 -8.99
CA ASP A 61 -3.04 4.24 -8.47
C ASP A 61 -3.52 4.65 -7.07
N GLU A 62 -4.83 4.56 -6.81
CA GLU A 62 -5.40 4.81 -5.49
C GLU A 62 -4.91 3.78 -4.45
N TRP A 63 -4.65 2.54 -4.86
CA TRP A 63 -4.16 1.46 -3.99
C TRP A 63 -2.65 1.52 -3.72
N ILE A 64 -1.88 2.06 -4.67
CA ILE A 64 -0.42 2.26 -4.52
C ILE A 64 -0.13 3.54 -3.73
N SER A 65 -1.05 4.51 -3.74
CA SER A 65 -0.92 5.72 -2.94
C SER A 65 -0.85 5.34 -1.46
N PRO A 66 0.29 5.58 -0.78
CA PRO A 66 0.40 5.21 0.62
C PRO A 66 -0.67 5.99 1.40
N PRO A 67 -1.35 5.35 2.38
CA PRO A 67 -2.06 6.12 3.37
C PRO A 67 -1.06 7.10 3.99
N THR A 68 -1.43 8.38 4.03
CA THR A 68 -0.64 9.42 4.68
C THR A 68 -0.12 8.91 6.03
N ALA A 69 1.16 9.15 6.31
CA ALA A 69 1.91 8.62 7.46
C ALA A 69 1.22 8.68 8.84
N CYS A 70 0.15 9.48 8.97
CA CYS A 70 -0.77 9.49 10.10
C CYS A 70 -1.37 8.11 10.43
N GLU A 71 -1.71 7.26 9.45
CA GLU A 71 -2.40 5.99 9.76
C GLU A 71 -1.50 4.94 10.46
N MET A 72 -0.20 4.98 10.20
CA MET A 72 0.79 4.18 10.94
C MET A 72 1.09 4.78 12.33
N GLY A 73 1.04 6.11 12.45
CA GLY A 73 1.18 6.82 13.73
C GLY A 73 0.06 6.46 14.72
N ASP A 74 -1.18 6.42 14.26
CA ASP A 74 -2.36 6.16 15.09
C ASP A 74 -2.37 4.75 15.72
N GLY A 75 -1.83 3.75 15.02
CA GLY A 75 -1.72 2.38 15.52
C GLY A 75 -0.70 2.25 16.66
N LEU A 76 0.39 3.01 16.56
CA LEU A 76 1.45 3.08 17.57
C LEU A 76 1.08 4.00 18.74
N GLU A 77 0.36 5.10 18.49
CA GLU A 77 -0.14 6.00 19.55
C GLU A 77 -1.15 5.30 20.47
N LYS A 78 -1.97 4.40 19.92
CA LYS A 78 -2.87 3.55 20.72
C LYS A 78 -2.13 2.51 21.57
N CYS A 79 -0.94 2.07 21.15
CA CYS A 79 -0.16 1.03 21.84
C CYS A 79 0.89 1.61 22.79
N THR A 80 1.34 2.83 22.53
CA THR A 80 2.34 3.55 23.30
C THR A 80 1.92 5.00 23.32
N ASN A 81 1.82 5.58 24.52
CA ASN A 81 1.43 6.97 24.82
C ASN A 81 2.47 8.01 24.30
N ILE A 82 3.01 7.77 23.10
CA ILE A 82 4.05 8.53 22.43
C ILE A 82 3.32 9.30 21.34
N GLN A 83 3.04 10.57 21.63
CA GLN A 83 2.49 11.51 20.66
C GLN A 83 3.34 11.48 19.38
N CYS A 84 2.68 11.43 18.23
CA CYS A 84 3.27 11.55 16.90
C CYS A 84 4.50 12.47 16.92
N LEU A 85 5.69 11.89 16.82
CA LEU A 85 6.87 12.65 16.42
C LEU A 85 6.63 13.01 14.97
N ALA A 86 6.03 14.18 14.75
CA ALA A 86 6.02 14.84 13.46
C ALA A 86 7.49 14.93 13.01
N ILE A 87 7.88 14.01 12.15
CA ILE A 87 9.17 14.08 11.45
C ILE A 87 9.03 15.29 10.52
N ASN A 88 9.43 16.46 11.03
CA ASN A 88 9.67 17.62 10.19
C ASN A 88 10.69 17.22 9.12
N PRO A 89 10.40 17.36 7.82
CA PRO A 89 11.34 17.02 6.75
C PRO A 89 12.52 18.00 6.64
N SER A 90 12.80 18.81 7.65
CA SER A 90 13.92 19.74 7.68
C SER A 90 15.09 19.18 8.49
N TYR A 91 15.79 18.18 7.95
CA TYR A 91 17.16 17.70 8.24
C TYR A 91 17.25 16.39 7.42
N VAL A 92 17.90 16.28 6.26
CA VAL A 92 19.17 16.79 5.71
C VAL A 92 19.03 16.90 4.20
#